data_AF-A0A7V4AYL1-F1
#
_entry.id   AF-A0A7V4AYL1-F1
#
_cell.length_a   1.000
_cell.length_b   1.000
_cell.length_c   1.000
_cell.angle_alpha   90.00
_cell.angle_beta   90.00
_cell.angle_gamma   90.00
#
_symmetry.space_group_name_H-M   'P 1'
#
loop_
_entity.id
_entity.type
_entity.pdbx_description
1 polymer ?
#
loop_
_entity_poly.entity_id
_entity_poly.type
_entity_poly.pdbx_seq_one_letter_code
_entity_poly.pdbx_strand_id
1 'polypeptide(L)'
;MSNKSDRKSQNKPNIQLRHVSIRVPWHDCEWNGCVCLNPSANISCLVLPRIRETKSDEMEDKISGQRISDLPKEKFPACINERCAFMAPFEFEWERRHPYSLTSDYHKHLKPTEVRLSAFSTAAIPFRWMNKDFAAEIACDYDIDFDPDREPTEPSWLKARKWVQQEDNQRNLLETFRKFIIPEQSLCFFYAKQTPLADDDRRVIIGVGRVKSTEAAKPYKKSDEKLEGGYLWEIPVTHSIRPDFKDGFLMPYSSILKRSEKDPSLNLADYVAFAPEDRRLEFSYASEHVTHDAAIAGLISCRVALERARNIVDDPCDKALRWIDNRLSELWKLRGPYP
;
A
#
# COMPACT_ATOMS: atom_id res chain seq x y z
N MET A 1 -54.93 -9.28 -12.20
CA MET A 1 -53.98 -9.72 -13.25
C MET A 1 -52.96 -8.61 -13.42
N SER A 2 -51.78 -8.85 -12.88
CA SER A 2 -50.63 -7.93 -12.84
C SER A 2 -49.81 -8.17 -14.10
N ASN A 3 -49.51 -7.12 -14.87
CA ASN A 3 -48.39 -7.13 -15.81
C ASN A 3 -47.49 -5.94 -15.48
N LYS A 4 -46.55 -6.21 -14.56
CA LYS A 4 -45.28 -5.50 -14.47
C LYS A 4 -44.36 -6.12 -15.52
N SER A 5 -44.02 -5.38 -16.56
CA SER A 5 -42.77 -5.63 -17.28
C SER A 5 -42.11 -4.31 -17.66
N ASP A 6 -40.79 -4.32 -17.52
CA ASP A 6 -39.84 -3.46 -18.21
C ASP A 6 -39.59 -2.05 -17.66
N ARG A 7 -38.92 -2.02 -16.50
CA ARG A 7 -37.77 -1.12 -16.27
C ARG A 7 -36.63 -1.87 -15.57
N LYS A 8 -35.88 -2.66 -16.32
CA LYS A 8 -34.48 -2.97 -15.94
C LYS A 8 -33.64 -1.76 -16.35
N SER A 9 -33.55 -0.75 -15.48
CA SER A 9 -32.45 0.21 -15.59
C SER A 9 -31.17 -0.55 -15.29
N GLN A 10 -30.27 -0.60 -16.26
CA GLN A 10 -28.89 -1.03 -16.03
C GLN A 10 -28.27 -0.06 -15.01
N ASN A 11 -28.30 -0.43 -13.73
CA ASN A 11 -27.46 0.21 -12.72
C ASN A 11 -26.02 -0.18 -13.05
N LYS A 12 -25.33 0.64 -13.83
CA LYS A 12 -23.87 0.64 -13.78
C LYS A 12 -23.51 1.08 -12.36
N PRO A 13 -22.65 0.35 -11.63
CA PRO A 13 -22.16 0.83 -10.34
C PRO A 13 -21.57 2.21 -10.56
N ASN A 14 -22.00 3.18 -9.75
CA ASN A 14 -21.45 4.52 -9.78
C ASN A 14 -19.99 4.39 -9.31
N ILE A 15 -19.05 4.28 -10.25
CA ILE A 15 -17.62 4.11 -9.93
C ILE A 15 -17.14 5.44 -9.32
N GLN A 16 -17.34 5.60 -8.02
CA GLN A 16 -16.84 6.73 -7.27
C GLN A 16 -15.33 6.54 -7.09
N LEU A 17 -14.53 7.32 -7.82
CA LEU A 17 -13.07 7.32 -7.73
C LEU A 17 -12.60 7.26 -6.27
N ARG A 18 -11.65 6.35 -5.98
CA ARG A 18 -10.97 6.24 -4.69
C ARG A 18 -9.48 6.53 -4.86
N HIS A 19 -8.89 7.12 -3.83
CA HIS A 19 -7.45 7.16 -3.66
C HIS A 19 -7.01 5.85 -2.97
N VAL A 20 -5.72 5.66 -2.75
CA VAL A 20 -5.19 4.43 -2.13
C VAL A 20 -4.15 4.77 -1.08
N SER A 21 -4.20 4.11 0.07
CA SER A 21 -3.11 4.11 1.04
C SER A 21 -2.27 2.85 0.89
N ILE A 22 -0.95 2.97 1.07
CA ILE A 22 -0.01 1.85 0.94
C ILE A 22 0.99 1.90 2.10
N ARG A 23 0.95 0.86 2.94
CA ARG A 23 1.82 0.76 4.10
C ARG A 23 3.22 0.38 3.70
N VAL A 24 4.20 1.12 4.20
CA VAL A 24 5.63 0.83 4.08
C VAL A 24 6.28 0.80 5.47
N PRO A 25 7.34 0.01 5.69
CA PRO A 25 8.17 0.14 6.89
C PRO A 25 8.93 1.45 6.85
N TRP A 26 9.39 1.94 8.00
CA TRP A 26 10.43 2.97 8.00
C TRP A 26 11.71 2.44 7.34
N HIS A 27 12.34 3.26 6.49
CA HIS A 27 13.57 2.93 5.79
C HIS A 27 14.48 4.16 5.77
N ASP A 28 15.70 4.04 6.30
CA ASP A 28 16.64 5.16 6.46
C ASP A 28 17.37 5.55 5.16
N CYS A 29 17.27 4.72 4.11
CA CYS A 29 17.74 5.00 2.75
C CYS A 29 16.60 5.45 1.81
N GLU A 30 15.60 6.15 2.34
CA GLU A 30 14.52 6.81 1.56
C GLU A 30 13.79 5.87 0.58
N TRP A 31 13.65 4.60 0.95
CA TRP A 31 12.96 3.56 0.17
C TRP A 31 13.48 3.36 -1.26
N ASN A 32 14.70 3.80 -1.56
CA ASN A 32 15.26 3.90 -2.91
C ASN A 32 15.68 2.56 -3.56
N GLY A 33 15.34 1.43 -2.94
CA GLY A 33 15.72 0.10 -3.40
C GLY A 33 17.11 -0.36 -2.95
N CYS A 34 17.77 0.34 -2.03
CA CYS A 34 18.91 -0.18 -1.29
C CYS A 34 18.48 -0.81 0.04
N VAL A 35 19.36 -1.62 0.62
CA VAL A 35 19.29 -2.00 2.04
C VAL A 35 19.46 -0.74 2.90
N CYS A 36 18.87 -0.72 4.09
CA CYS A 36 19.06 0.35 5.07
C CYS A 36 20.55 0.66 5.28
N LEU A 37 20.87 1.92 5.59
CA LEU A 37 22.24 2.37 5.88
C LEU A 37 22.70 1.92 7.28
N ASN A 38 21.78 1.82 8.23
CA ASN A 38 22.04 1.25 9.55
C ASN A 38 20.90 0.27 9.93
N PRO A 39 20.88 -0.94 9.32
CA PRO A 39 19.79 -1.89 9.49
C PRO A 39 19.50 -2.26 10.95
N SER A 40 20.53 -2.49 11.77
CA SER A 40 20.38 -2.85 13.19
C SER A 40 19.88 -1.69 14.07
N ALA A 41 20.18 -0.43 13.71
CA ALA A 41 19.62 0.73 14.42
C ALA A 41 18.14 1.02 14.05
N ASN A 42 17.64 0.46 12.93
CA ASN A 42 16.26 0.67 12.50
C ASN A 42 15.26 -0.21 13.26
N ILE A 43 14.95 0.18 14.50
CA ILE A 43 13.93 -0.50 15.32
C ILE A 43 12.50 -0.20 14.87
N SER A 44 12.27 0.92 14.16
CA SER A 44 10.93 1.35 13.73
C SER A 44 10.27 0.34 12.78
N CYS A 45 11.06 -0.35 11.95
CA CYS A 45 10.53 -1.36 11.03
C CYS A 45 10.02 -2.64 11.76
N LEU A 46 10.47 -2.91 12.98
CA LEU A 46 10.10 -4.09 13.79
C LEU A 46 8.66 -4.02 14.33
N VAL A 47 7.96 -2.90 14.17
CA VAL A 47 6.52 -2.81 14.43
C VAL A 47 5.72 -3.77 13.53
N LEU A 48 6.28 -4.14 12.37
CA LEU A 48 5.68 -5.10 11.45
C LEU A 48 6.12 -6.53 11.83
N PRO A 49 5.18 -7.43 12.20
CA PRO A 49 5.52 -8.77 12.68
C PRO A 49 6.40 -9.56 11.72
N ARG A 50 6.11 -9.51 10.41
CA ARG A 50 6.91 -10.20 9.40
C ARG A 50 8.37 -9.76 9.42
N ILE A 51 8.64 -8.46 9.55
CA ILE A 51 10.03 -7.97 9.64
C ILE A 51 10.66 -8.44 10.95
N ARG A 52 9.95 -8.28 12.07
CA ARG A 52 10.44 -8.71 13.38
C ARG A 52 10.84 -10.19 13.42
N GLU A 53 10.07 -11.04 12.76
CA GLU A 53 10.28 -12.49 12.75
C GLU A 53 11.39 -12.95 11.81
N THR A 54 11.67 -12.21 10.73
CA THR A 54 12.61 -12.66 9.68
C THR A 54 13.84 -11.78 9.50
N LYS A 55 13.91 -10.62 10.15
CA LYS A 55 15.07 -9.72 10.06
C LYS A 55 16.28 -10.36 10.74
N SER A 56 17.43 -10.27 10.07
CA SER A 56 18.72 -10.72 10.60
C SER A 56 19.69 -9.55 10.58
N ASP A 57 19.85 -8.88 11.73
CA ASP A 57 20.70 -7.69 11.87
C ASP A 57 22.14 -7.95 11.36
N GLU A 58 22.75 -9.07 11.77
CA GLU A 58 24.11 -9.43 11.33
C GLU A 58 24.24 -9.58 9.80
N MET A 59 23.18 -10.06 9.14
CA MET A 59 23.19 -10.27 7.69
C MET A 59 22.96 -8.95 6.98
N GLU A 60 21.93 -8.21 7.39
CA GLU A 60 21.57 -6.93 6.77
C GLU A 60 22.67 -5.88 6.95
N ASP A 61 23.34 -5.83 8.10
CA ASP A 61 24.46 -4.90 8.35
C ASP A 61 25.64 -5.17 7.37
N LYS A 62 25.91 -6.44 7.02
CA LYS A 62 26.98 -6.79 6.04
C LYS A 62 26.66 -6.32 4.62
N ILE A 63 25.39 -6.14 4.29
CA ILE A 63 24.93 -5.68 2.97
C ILE A 63 24.32 -4.27 3.02
N SER A 64 24.56 -3.53 4.10
CA SER A 64 24.07 -2.17 4.30
C SER A 64 24.40 -1.27 3.10
N GLY A 65 23.41 -0.47 2.68
CA GLY A 65 23.52 0.46 1.55
C GLY A 65 23.63 -0.18 0.16
N GLN A 66 23.78 -1.51 0.05
CA GLN A 66 23.84 -2.17 -1.24
C GLN A 66 22.47 -2.16 -1.92
N ARG A 67 22.47 -2.06 -3.25
CA ARG A 67 21.25 -2.05 -4.04
C ARG A 67 20.66 -3.45 -4.12
N ILE A 68 19.35 -3.58 -3.91
CA ILE A 68 18.67 -4.88 -3.90
C ILE A 68 18.78 -5.60 -5.25
N SER A 69 18.86 -4.88 -6.37
CA SER A 69 19.06 -5.48 -7.70
C SER A 69 20.39 -6.22 -7.85
N ASP A 70 21.37 -5.88 -7.02
CA ASP A 70 22.73 -6.40 -7.13
C ASP A 70 22.95 -7.56 -6.14
N LEU A 71 21.93 -7.87 -5.33
CA LEU A 71 21.96 -8.92 -4.31
C LEU A 71 21.32 -10.22 -4.83
N PRO A 72 21.84 -11.39 -4.42
CA PRO A 72 21.12 -12.64 -4.59
C PRO A 72 19.85 -12.65 -3.72
N LYS A 73 18.78 -13.31 -4.20
CA LYS A 73 17.44 -13.28 -3.57
C LYS A 73 17.45 -13.77 -2.12
N GLU A 74 18.35 -14.69 -1.78
CA GLU A 74 18.53 -15.27 -0.44
C GLU A 74 19.05 -14.24 0.56
N LYS A 75 19.65 -13.15 0.08
CA LYS A 75 20.16 -12.03 0.90
C LYS A 75 19.22 -10.83 0.90
N PHE A 76 18.01 -10.93 0.34
CA PHE A 76 17.08 -9.82 0.40
C PHE A 76 16.73 -9.48 1.85
N PRO A 77 16.69 -8.19 2.22
CA PRO A 77 16.35 -7.79 3.58
C PRO A 77 14.89 -8.14 3.88
N ALA A 78 14.56 -8.38 5.14
CA ALA A 78 13.22 -8.81 5.56
C ALA A 78 12.11 -7.84 5.11
N CYS A 79 12.45 -6.55 5.03
CA CYS A 79 11.54 -5.49 4.65
C CYS A 79 11.10 -5.49 3.17
N ILE A 80 11.73 -6.30 2.29
CA ILE A 80 11.36 -6.39 0.87
C ILE A 80 9.90 -6.79 0.67
N ASN A 81 9.41 -7.70 1.52
CA ASN A 81 8.03 -8.20 1.49
C ASN A 81 7.02 -7.24 2.13
N GLU A 82 7.49 -6.13 2.70
CA GLU A 82 6.69 -5.06 3.25
C GLU A 82 6.78 -3.77 2.42
N ARG A 83 7.22 -3.86 1.15
CA ARG A 83 7.23 -2.74 0.18
C ARG A 83 8.23 -1.63 0.54
N CYS A 84 9.39 -2.00 1.09
CA CYS A 84 10.44 -1.05 1.45
C CYS A 84 11.11 -0.34 0.27
N ALA A 85 10.89 -0.80 -0.97
CA ALA A 85 11.60 -0.35 -2.17
C ALA A 85 10.72 0.44 -3.15
N PHE A 86 9.64 1.10 -2.69
CA PHE A 86 8.71 1.76 -3.61
C PHE A 86 9.36 2.90 -4.42
N MET A 87 10.43 3.54 -3.89
CA MET A 87 11.18 4.57 -4.60
C MET A 87 12.33 4.02 -5.46
N ALA A 88 12.42 2.69 -5.65
CA ALA A 88 13.46 2.08 -6.47
C ALA A 88 13.40 2.58 -7.93
N PRO A 89 14.49 3.15 -8.48
CA PRO A 89 14.53 3.65 -9.86
C PRO A 89 14.77 2.53 -10.89
N PHE A 90 14.43 1.29 -10.54
CA PHE A 90 14.66 0.11 -11.35
C PHE A 90 13.55 -0.89 -11.17
N GLU A 91 13.43 -1.75 -12.16
CA GLU A 91 12.55 -2.88 -12.09
C GLU A 91 13.11 -3.97 -11.20
N PHE A 92 12.24 -4.62 -10.44
CA PHE A 92 12.62 -5.79 -9.67
C PHE A 92 11.52 -6.84 -9.68
N GLU A 93 11.95 -8.09 -9.61
CA GLU A 93 11.09 -9.25 -9.70
C GLU A 93 11.26 -10.12 -8.45
N TRP A 94 10.16 -10.63 -7.92
CA TRP A 94 10.19 -11.61 -6.85
C TRP A 94 9.21 -12.75 -7.14
N GLU A 95 9.45 -13.89 -6.51
CA GLU A 95 8.55 -15.04 -6.57
C GLU A 95 7.56 -14.99 -5.38
N ARG A 96 6.28 -15.22 -5.66
CA ARG A 96 5.25 -15.43 -4.65
C ARG A 96 4.80 -16.87 -4.63
N ARG A 97 4.75 -17.42 -3.42
CA ARG A 97 4.24 -18.76 -3.13
C ARG A 97 2.98 -18.65 -2.30
N HIS A 98 1.97 -19.44 -2.63
CA HIS A 98 0.74 -19.47 -1.84
C HIS A 98 1.06 -19.96 -0.40
N PRO A 99 0.55 -19.30 0.66
CA PRO A 99 0.89 -19.66 2.04
C PRO A 99 0.59 -21.12 2.41
N TYR A 100 -0.38 -21.73 1.74
CA TYR A 100 -0.80 -23.11 1.99
C TYR A 100 -0.29 -24.12 0.96
N SER A 101 0.47 -23.72 -0.07
CA SER A 101 0.88 -24.65 -1.14
C SER A 101 1.77 -25.79 -0.66
N LEU A 102 2.49 -25.61 0.46
CA LEU A 102 3.37 -26.63 1.03
C LEU A 102 2.69 -27.49 2.09
N THR A 103 1.56 -27.03 2.64
CA THR A 103 0.92 -27.61 3.83
C THR A 103 -0.49 -28.14 3.57
N SER A 104 -1.07 -27.86 2.40
CA SER A 104 -2.44 -28.21 2.05
C SER A 104 -2.51 -28.89 0.69
N ASP A 105 -3.08 -30.09 0.66
CA ASP A 105 -3.36 -30.81 -0.59
C ASP A 105 -4.27 -30.05 -1.55
N TYR A 106 -5.17 -29.21 -1.01
CA TYR A 106 -6.04 -28.35 -1.80
C TYR A 106 -5.27 -27.25 -2.55
N HIS A 107 -4.06 -26.89 -2.11
CA HIS A 107 -3.29 -25.78 -2.68
C HIS A 107 -1.98 -26.21 -3.33
N LYS A 108 -1.63 -27.51 -3.30
CA LYS A 108 -0.32 -28.02 -3.76
C LYS A 108 -0.08 -27.83 -5.27
N HIS A 109 -1.15 -27.70 -6.04
CA HIS A 109 -1.09 -27.45 -7.48
C HIS A 109 -0.82 -25.98 -7.82
N LEU A 110 -1.01 -25.06 -6.87
CA LEU A 110 -0.63 -23.66 -7.04
C LEU A 110 0.90 -23.54 -7.04
N LYS A 111 1.44 -23.05 -8.15
CA LYS A 111 2.87 -22.91 -8.40
C LYS A 111 3.37 -21.52 -8.04
N PRO A 112 4.66 -21.41 -7.68
CA PRO A 112 5.25 -20.11 -7.48
C PRO A 112 5.10 -19.23 -8.71
N THR A 113 4.75 -17.97 -8.47
CA THR A 113 4.39 -17.02 -9.52
C THR A 113 5.18 -15.75 -9.35
N GLU A 114 5.84 -15.31 -10.42
CA GLU A 114 6.64 -14.09 -10.41
C GLU A 114 5.74 -12.86 -10.40
N VAL A 115 6.10 -11.88 -9.58
CA VAL A 115 5.57 -10.52 -9.63
C VAL A 115 6.70 -9.62 -10.10
N ARG A 116 6.39 -8.78 -11.07
CA ARG A 116 7.31 -7.80 -11.63
C ARG A 116 6.81 -6.42 -11.22
N LEU A 117 7.70 -5.60 -10.69
CA LEU A 117 7.43 -4.23 -10.33
C LEU A 117 8.37 -3.32 -11.12
N SER A 118 7.81 -2.45 -11.96
CA SER A 118 8.57 -1.44 -12.68
C SER A 118 9.24 -0.43 -11.73
N ALA A 119 10.16 0.39 -12.26
CA ALA A 119 10.73 1.49 -11.50
C ALA A 119 9.63 2.40 -10.92
N PHE A 120 9.82 2.83 -9.66
CA PHE A 120 8.88 3.67 -8.92
C PHE A 120 7.48 3.06 -8.81
N SER A 121 7.44 1.80 -8.41
CA SER A 121 6.20 1.05 -8.20
C SER A 121 6.24 0.23 -6.91
N THR A 122 5.06 -0.21 -6.50
CA THR A 122 4.86 -1.04 -5.31
C THR A 122 3.68 -1.98 -5.53
N ALA A 123 3.45 -2.90 -4.59
CA ALA A 123 2.25 -3.73 -4.57
C ALA A 123 1.24 -3.19 -3.55
N ALA A 124 0.07 -2.76 -3.99
CA ALA A 124 -1.06 -2.54 -3.10
C ALA A 124 -1.68 -3.89 -2.72
N ILE A 125 -1.92 -4.13 -1.43
CA ILE A 125 -2.48 -5.39 -0.92
C ILE A 125 -3.74 -5.07 -0.10
N PRO A 126 -4.95 -5.26 -0.63
CA PRO A 126 -6.20 -4.93 0.05
C PRO A 126 -6.55 -5.98 1.11
N PHE A 127 -5.75 -6.05 2.17
CA PHE A 127 -5.79 -7.12 3.16
C PHE A 127 -7.15 -7.25 3.88
N ARG A 128 -7.85 -6.13 4.10
CA ARG A 128 -9.21 -6.14 4.67
C ARG A 128 -10.23 -6.81 3.74
N TRP A 129 -10.12 -6.54 2.44
CA TRP A 129 -11.04 -7.05 1.41
C TRP A 129 -10.96 -8.57 1.29
N MET A 130 -9.77 -9.12 1.50
CA MET A 130 -9.53 -10.57 1.43
C MET A 130 -9.97 -11.32 2.70
N ASN A 131 -10.41 -10.62 3.75
CA ASN A 131 -10.90 -11.24 4.97
C ASN A 131 -12.42 -11.48 4.86
N LYS A 132 -12.85 -12.74 5.00
CA LYS A 132 -14.25 -13.19 4.98
C LYS A 132 -15.14 -12.42 5.95
N ASP A 133 -14.61 -12.01 7.11
CA ASP A 133 -15.33 -11.23 8.12
C ASP A 133 -15.83 -9.87 7.56
N PHE A 134 -15.14 -9.33 6.53
CA PHE A 134 -15.48 -8.03 5.91
C PHE A 134 -15.87 -8.14 4.43
N ALA A 135 -15.46 -9.20 3.74
CA ALA A 135 -15.64 -9.35 2.30
C ALA A 135 -17.10 -9.29 1.87
N ALA A 136 -18.02 -9.87 2.65
CA ALA A 136 -19.45 -9.86 2.35
C ALA A 136 -20.06 -8.45 2.42
N GLU A 137 -19.70 -7.67 3.45
CA GLU A 137 -20.14 -6.28 3.61
C GLU A 137 -19.58 -5.41 2.48
N ILE A 138 -18.28 -5.52 2.21
CA ILE A 138 -17.61 -4.81 1.10
C ILE A 138 -18.27 -5.17 -0.23
N ALA A 139 -18.56 -6.46 -0.46
CA ALA A 139 -19.21 -6.89 -1.68
C ALA A 139 -20.61 -6.28 -1.84
N CYS A 140 -21.37 -6.19 -0.74
CA CYS A 140 -22.66 -5.51 -0.74
C CYS A 140 -22.53 -4.02 -1.07
N ASP A 141 -21.59 -3.32 -0.42
CA ASP A 141 -21.38 -1.87 -0.61
C ASP A 141 -20.98 -1.52 -2.04
N TYR A 142 -20.21 -2.40 -2.69
CA TYR A 142 -19.63 -2.17 -4.02
C TYR A 142 -20.32 -2.96 -5.14
N ASP A 143 -21.42 -3.67 -4.84
CA ASP A 143 -22.16 -4.53 -5.79
C ASP A 143 -21.25 -5.54 -6.51
N ILE A 144 -20.42 -6.23 -5.73
CA ILE A 144 -19.46 -7.24 -6.20
C ILE A 144 -20.16 -8.60 -6.24
N ASP A 145 -19.97 -9.36 -7.34
CA ASP A 145 -20.30 -10.78 -7.38
C ASP A 145 -19.38 -11.56 -6.44
N PHE A 146 -19.79 -11.62 -5.18
CA PHE A 146 -19.15 -12.38 -4.12
C PHE A 146 -20.20 -13.28 -3.48
N ASP A 147 -19.88 -14.57 -3.42
CA ASP A 147 -20.80 -15.59 -2.93
C ASP A 147 -20.11 -16.42 -1.85
N PRO A 148 -20.51 -16.26 -0.57
CA PRO A 148 -19.97 -17.05 0.53
C PRO A 148 -20.15 -18.55 0.35
N ASP A 149 -21.17 -19.00 -0.37
CA ASP A 149 -21.48 -20.42 -0.57
C ASP A 149 -20.54 -21.08 -1.59
N ARG A 150 -19.81 -20.28 -2.40
CA ARG A 150 -18.74 -20.78 -3.29
C ARG A 150 -17.45 -21.11 -2.52
N GLU A 151 -17.28 -20.61 -1.30
CA GLU A 151 -16.05 -20.83 -0.54
C GLU A 151 -15.82 -22.31 -0.22
N PRO A 152 -14.58 -22.82 -0.37
CA PRO A 152 -14.29 -24.22 -0.11
C PRO A 152 -14.49 -24.57 1.36
N THR A 153 -15.24 -25.64 1.58
CA THR A 153 -15.49 -26.22 2.90
C THR A 153 -14.55 -27.37 3.23
N GLU A 154 -13.89 -27.95 2.22
CA GLU A 154 -12.91 -29.01 2.39
C GLU A 154 -11.51 -28.58 1.92
N PRO A 155 -10.45 -28.83 2.71
CA PRO A 155 -10.49 -29.48 4.03
C PRO A 155 -11.21 -28.62 5.08
N SER A 156 -11.91 -29.26 6.03
CA SER A 156 -12.75 -28.62 7.07
C SER A 156 -12.16 -27.39 7.76
N TRP A 157 -10.83 -27.31 7.93
CA TRP A 157 -10.16 -26.16 8.51
C TRP A 157 -10.28 -24.88 7.65
N LEU A 158 -10.52 -24.97 6.33
CA LEU A 158 -10.76 -23.82 5.45
C LEU A 158 -12.03 -23.06 5.81
N LYS A 159 -13.03 -23.74 6.37
CA LYS A 159 -14.25 -23.12 6.89
C LYS A 159 -13.96 -22.15 8.04
N ALA A 160 -13.01 -22.50 8.90
CA ALA A 160 -12.60 -21.67 10.03
C ALA A 160 -11.55 -20.60 9.67
N ARG A 161 -11.00 -20.62 8.45
CA ARG A 161 -10.02 -19.60 8.02
C ARG A 161 -10.72 -18.33 7.61
N LYS A 162 -10.12 -17.22 8.02
CA LYS A 162 -10.59 -15.86 7.76
C LYS A 162 -10.36 -15.37 6.35
N TRP A 163 -9.57 -16.06 5.52
CA TRP A 163 -9.18 -15.54 4.20
C TRP A 163 -10.05 -16.14 3.11
N VAL A 164 -10.60 -15.30 2.23
CA VAL A 164 -11.31 -15.70 1.00
C VAL A 164 -10.39 -16.62 0.19
N GLN A 165 -10.90 -17.78 -0.22
CA GLN A 165 -10.12 -18.80 -0.94
C GLN A 165 -10.57 -18.96 -2.39
N GLN A 166 -11.87 -18.85 -2.68
CA GLN A 166 -12.40 -19.21 -3.99
C GLN A 166 -11.95 -18.25 -5.09
N GLU A 167 -11.60 -18.78 -6.26
CA GLU A 167 -10.91 -18.06 -7.34
C GLU A 167 -11.70 -16.82 -7.82
N ASP A 168 -13.00 -16.98 -8.10
CA ASP A 168 -13.84 -15.89 -8.60
C ASP A 168 -14.10 -14.82 -7.52
N ASN A 169 -14.35 -15.24 -6.27
CA ASN A 169 -14.47 -14.32 -5.14
C ASN A 169 -13.21 -13.46 -4.98
N GLN A 170 -12.03 -14.09 -4.99
CA GLN A 170 -10.75 -13.39 -4.92
C GLN A 170 -10.58 -12.43 -6.10
N ARG A 171 -10.81 -12.92 -7.33
CA ARG A 171 -10.70 -12.11 -8.55
C ARG A 171 -11.61 -10.89 -8.49
N ASN A 172 -12.88 -11.08 -8.16
CA ASN A 172 -13.88 -10.03 -8.20
C ASN A 172 -13.60 -8.95 -7.13
N LEU A 173 -13.16 -9.34 -5.94
CA LEU A 173 -12.74 -8.39 -4.90
C LEU A 173 -11.50 -7.58 -5.33
N LEU A 174 -10.45 -8.24 -5.82
CA LEU A 174 -9.20 -7.58 -6.23
C LEU A 174 -9.38 -6.68 -7.45
N GLU A 175 -10.12 -7.17 -8.47
CA GLU A 175 -10.42 -6.40 -9.67
C GLU A 175 -11.31 -5.20 -9.35
N THR A 176 -12.27 -5.34 -8.44
CA THR A 176 -13.09 -4.21 -8.01
C THR A 176 -12.24 -3.20 -7.26
N PHE A 177 -11.41 -3.63 -6.30
CA PHE A 177 -10.50 -2.74 -5.58
C PHE A 177 -9.66 -1.89 -6.53
N ARG A 178 -9.01 -2.49 -7.53
CA ARG A 178 -8.19 -1.73 -8.49
C ARG A 178 -9.01 -0.80 -9.39
N LYS A 179 -10.23 -1.18 -9.79
CA LYS A 179 -11.05 -0.41 -10.75
C LYS A 179 -11.46 0.97 -10.22
N PHE A 180 -11.55 1.13 -8.90
CA PHE A 180 -11.80 2.42 -8.27
C PHE A 180 -10.56 3.33 -8.22
N ILE A 181 -9.36 2.78 -8.48
CA ILE A 181 -8.11 3.52 -8.54
C ILE A 181 -7.87 3.95 -10.00
N ILE A 182 -8.17 5.20 -10.31
CA ILE A 182 -8.11 5.74 -11.68
C ILE A 182 -6.74 6.39 -11.91
N PRO A 183 -5.94 5.90 -12.88
CA PRO A 183 -4.67 6.54 -13.23
C PRO A 183 -4.80 8.04 -13.53
N GLU A 184 -3.78 8.80 -13.15
CA GLU A 184 -3.66 10.27 -13.24
C GLU A 184 -4.65 11.07 -12.38
N GLN A 185 -5.66 10.44 -11.78
CA GLN A 185 -6.67 11.10 -10.94
C GLN A 185 -6.60 10.65 -9.48
N SER A 186 -6.42 9.36 -9.24
CA SER A 186 -6.25 8.81 -7.89
C SER A 186 -4.89 9.18 -7.32
N LEU A 187 -4.85 9.34 -5.99
CA LEU A 187 -3.66 9.63 -5.22
C LEU A 187 -3.22 8.36 -4.51
N CYS A 188 -1.92 8.16 -4.35
CA CYS A 188 -1.35 7.12 -3.51
C CYS A 188 -0.67 7.78 -2.30
N PHE A 189 -1.12 7.41 -1.11
CA PHE A 189 -0.57 7.83 0.18
C PHE A 189 0.29 6.72 0.74
N PHE A 190 1.60 6.93 0.78
CA PHE A 190 2.52 6.02 1.46
C PHE A 190 2.53 6.36 2.95
N TYR A 191 2.41 5.36 3.81
CA TYR A 191 2.40 5.59 5.25
C TYR A 191 3.14 4.50 6.03
N ALA A 192 3.65 4.86 7.20
CA ALA A 192 4.30 3.95 8.13
C ALA A 192 3.49 3.81 9.42
N LYS A 193 3.60 2.64 10.07
CA LYS A 193 3.01 2.41 11.40
C LYS A 193 3.80 3.08 12.52
N GLN A 194 5.11 3.18 12.36
CA GLN A 194 6.04 3.74 13.32
C GLN A 194 7.23 4.34 12.56
N THR A 195 7.78 5.42 13.09
CA THR A 195 8.96 6.12 12.57
C THR A 195 9.83 6.57 13.76
N PRO A 196 11.11 6.90 13.55
CA PRO A 196 11.96 7.44 14.62
C PRO A 196 11.64 8.90 14.99
N LEU A 197 10.66 9.53 14.33
CA LEU A 197 10.37 10.97 14.48
C LEU A 197 9.48 11.28 15.68
N ALA A 198 8.66 10.33 16.11
CA ALA A 198 7.72 10.50 17.20
C ALA A 198 7.37 9.14 17.83
N ASP A 199 7.26 9.12 19.16
CA ASP A 199 6.65 8.02 19.90
C ASP A 199 5.14 8.25 20.00
N ASP A 200 4.44 7.91 18.90
CA ASP A 200 3.01 8.14 18.71
C ASP A 200 2.40 6.97 17.94
N ASP A 201 1.19 6.55 18.30
CA ASP A 201 0.54 5.37 17.71
C ASP A 201 -0.16 5.68 16.38
N ARG A 202 -0.29 6.97 16.03
CA ARG A 202 -0.88 7.43 14.77
C ARG A 202 0.03 7.08 13.60
N ARG A 203 -0.61 6.88 12.45
CA ARG A 203 0.10 6.53 11.21
C ARG A 203 0.79 7.77 10.67
N VAL A 204 2.00 7.60 10.16
CA VAL A 204 2.78 8.71 9.61
C VAL A 204 2.75 8.64 8.10
N ILE A 205 2.27 9.69 7.44
CA ILE A 205 2.34 9.80 5.98
C ILE A 205 3.80 10.03 5.60
N ILE A 206 4.33 9.14 4.76
CA ILE A 206 5.70 9.16 4.23
C ILE A 206 5.80 10.00 2.97
N GLY A 207 4.78 9.96 2.12
CA GLY A 207 4.78 10.67 0.86
C GLY A 207 3.48 10.49 0.11
N VAL A 208 3.22 11.40 -0.82
CA VAL A 208 1.99 11.41 -1.61
C VAL A 208 2.31 11.67 -3.07
N GLY A 209 1.67 10.93 -3.95
CA GLY A 209 1.76 11.13 -5.40
C GLY A 209 0.47 10.74 -6.10
N ARG A 210 0.46 10.84 -7.42
CA ARG A 210 -0.57 10.28 -8.30
C ARG A 210 -0.25 8.84 -8.66
N VAL A 211 -1.31 8.05 -8.78
CA VAL A 211 -1.22 6.73 -9.39
C VAL A 211 -1.05 6.90 -10.89
N LYS A 212 -0.01 6.29 -11.46
CA LYS A 212 0.31 6.34 -12.89
C LYS A 212 -0.20 5.13 -13.65
N SER A 213 -0.19 3.97 -13.00
CA SER A 213 -0.80 2.75 -13.54
C SER A 213 -1.15 1.79 -12.40
N THR A 214 -2.09 0.91 -12.69
CA THR A 214 -2.39 -0.28 -11.89
C THR A 214 -2.45 -1.48 -12.82
N GLU A 215 -1.96 -2.63 -12.39
CA GLU A 215 -2.09 -3.88 -13.16
C GLU A 215 -3.31 -4.69 -12.72
N ALA A 216 -3.77 -5.59 -13.60
CA ALA A 216 -4.82 -6.54 -13.26
C ALA A 216 -4.37 -7.51 -12.18
N ALA A 217 -5.32 -8.04 -11.41
CA ALA A 217 -5.07 -9.07 -10.43
C ALA A 217 -4.47 -10.30 -11.14
N LYS A 218 -3.34 -10.79 -10.63
CA LYS A 218 -2.59 -11.87 -11.27
C LYS A 218 -2.94 -13.23 -10.65
N PRO A 219 -3.44 -14.21 -11.42
CA PRO A 219 -3.67 -15.55 -10.89
C PRO A 219 -2.33 -16.24 -10.61
N TYR A 220 -2.30 -17.13 -9.63
CA TYR A 220 -1.20 -18.07 -9.45
C TYR A 220 -1.09 -18.98 -10.68
N LYS A 221 0.14 -19.26 -11.12
CA LYS A 221 0.44 -20.37 -12.04
C LYS A 221 -0.10 -21.67 -11.42
N LYS A 222 -0.67 -22.57 -12.22
CA LYS A 222 -1.18 -23.88 -11.78
C LYS A 222 -0.45 -25.01 -12.50
N SER A 223 -0.29 -26.17 -11.85
CA SER A 223 0.15 -27.40 -12.57
C SER A 223 -0.98 -28.12 -13.29
N ASP A 224 -2.23 -27.83 -12.93
CA ASP A 224 -3.42 -28.39 -13.56
C ASP A 224 -4.48 -27.29 -13.68
N GLU A 225 -4.84 -26.95 -14.92
CA GLU A 225 -5.82 -25.90 -15.22
C GLU A 225 -7.25 -26.28 -14.82
N LYS A 226 -7.52 -27.56 -14.56
CA LYS A 226 -8.84 -28.04 -14.12
C LYS A 226 -9.09 -27.84 -12.63
N LEU A 227 -8.05 -27.56 -11.84
CA LEU A 227 -8.15 -27.35 -10.40
C LEU A 227 -8.40 -25.87 -10.08
N GLU A 228 -9.09 -25.63 -8.97
CA GLU A 228 -9.41 -24.29 -8.46
C GLU A 228 -8.13 -23.44 -8.35
N GLY A 229 -8.15 -22.23 -8.89
CA GLY A 229 -7.02 -21.31 -8.78
C GLY A 229 -7.03 -20.49 -7.51
N GLY A 230 -6.32 -19.39 -7.62
CA GLY A 230 -6.20 -18.37 -6.61
C GLY A 230 -5.43 -17.20 -7.20
N TYR A 231 -5.57 -16.05 -6.58
CA TYR A 231 -4.95 -14.82 -7.03
C TYR A 231 -3.85 -14.38 -6.07
N LEU A 232 -2.80 -13.81 -6.64
CA LEU A 232 -1.91 -12.93 -5.91
C LEU A 232 -2.71 -11.73 -5.43
N TRP A 233 -2.53 -11.38 -4.16
CA TRP A 233 -3.22 -10.23 -3.58
C TRP A 233 -2.48 -8.92 -3.87
N GLU A 234 -1.28 -9.02 -4.44
CA GLU A 234 -0.50 -7.91 -4.94
C GLU A 234 -1.13 -7.32 -6.19
N ILE A 235 -1.55 -6.06 -6.09
CA ILE A 235 -1.93 -5.21 -7.22
C ILE A 235 -0.76 -4.24 -7.47
N PRO A 236 0.05 -4.44 -8.51
CA PRO A 236 1.10 -3.50 -8.88
C PRO A 236 0.55 -2.10 -9.12
N VAL A 237 1.19 -1.10 -8.51
CA VAL A 237 0.87 0.33 -8.61
C VAL A 237 2.14 1.11 -8.91
N THR A 238 2.19 1.76 -10.06
CA THR A 238 3.25 2.74 -10.39
C THR A 238 2.82 4.12 -9.90
N HIS A 239 3.73 4.88 -9.29
CA HIS A 239 3.44 6.21 -8.76
C HIS A 239 4.33 7.30 -9.34
N SER A 240 3.89 8.55 -9.15
CA SER A 240 4.49 9.73 -9.74
C SER A 240 5.65 10.33 -8.94
N ILE A 241 5.79 9.98 -7.65
CA ILE A 241 6.77 10.58 -6.73
C ILE A 241 8.19 10.46 -7.28
N ARG A 242 8.92 11.58 -7.35
CA ARG A 242 10.32 11.67 -7.78
C ARG A 242 11.08 12.66 -6.89
N PRO A 243 12.42 12.57 -6.79
CA PRO A 243 13.24 13.51 -6.00
C PRO A 243 13.11 14.99 -6.40
N ASP A 244 12.64 15.29 -7.62
CA ASP A 244 12.45 16.66 -8.10
C ASP A 244 11.15 17.34 -7.60
N PHE A 245 10.27 16.56 -6.97
CA PHE A 245 8.96 16.92 -6.43
C PHE A 245 8.02 17.51 -7.48
N LYS A 246 8.17 17.11 -8.75
CA LYS A 246 7.36 17.62 -9.86
C LYS A 246 5.91 17.14 -9.80
N ASP A 247 5.72 15.89 -9.40
CA ASP A 247 4.41 15.25 -9.35
C ASP A 247 4.32 14.34 -8.12
N GLY A 248 4.07 14.93 -6.97
CA GLY A 248 4.14 14.25 -5.67
C GLY A 248 5.48 14.46 -4.99
N PHE A 249 5.58 14.01 -3.75
CA PHE A 249 6.69 14.28 -2.85
C PHE A 249 6.86 13.16 -1.82
N LEU A 250 8.07 13.07 -1.27
CA LEU A 250 8.31 12.45 0.03
C LEU A 250 8.34 13.56 1.10
N MET A 251 7.89 13.25 2.30
CA MET A 251 8.13 14.11 3.45
C MET A 251 9.65 14.14 3.73
N PRO A 252 10.24 15.29 4.07
CA PRO A 252 11.69 15.46 4.18
C PRO A 252 12.26 14.90 5.50
N TYR A 253 11.76 13.74 5.93
CA TYR A 253 12.09 13.15 7.23
C TYR A 253 13.56 12.77 7.36
N SER A 254 14.21 12.32 6.29
CA SER A 254 15.65 12.03 6.28
C SER A 254 16.47 13.29 6.59
N SER A 255 16.14 14.40 5.94
CA SER A 255 16.78 15.70 6.18
C SER A 255 16.48 16.27 7.57
N ILE A 256 15.24 16.11 8.06
CA ILE A 256 14.86 16.51 9.42
C ILE A 256 15.68 15.73 10.47
N LEU A 257 15.83 14.41 10.31
CA LEU A 257 16.64 13.59 11.22
C LEU A 257 18.11 14.04 11.21
N LYS A 258 18.71 14.23 10.04
CA LYS A 258 20.08 14.77 9.90
C LYS A 258 20.24 16.16 10.52
N ARG A 259 19.20 16.99 10.46
CA ARG A 259 19.20 18.31 11.09
C ARG A 259 19.16 18.18 12.62
N SER A 260 18.37 17.27 13.16
CA SER A 260 18.26 17.05 14.62
C SER A 260 19.54 16.54 15.26
N GLU A 261 20.39 15.83 14.53
CA GLU A 261 21.75 15.45 14.99
C GLU A 261 22.63 16.68 15.28
N LYS A 262 22.40 17.79 14.55
CA LYS A 262 23.14 19.05 14.72
C LYS A 262 22.45 20.02 15.67
N ASP A 263 21.14 19.86 15.87
CA ASP A 263 20.31 20.69 16.72
C ASP A 263 19.37 19.82 17.56
N PRO A 264 19.83 19.32 18.72
CA PRO A 264 19.04 18.47 19.61
C PRO A 264 17.82 19.16 20.24
N SER A 265 17.68 20.49 20.09
CA SER A 265 16.53 21.22 20.60
C SER A 265 15.27 21.05 19.74
N LEU A 266 15.42 20.53 18.53
CA LEU A 266 14.30 20.30 17.62
C LEU A 266 13.39 19.19 18.14
N ASN A 267 12.13 19.55 18.37
CA ASN A 267 11.08 18.57 18.58
C ASN A 267 10.67 17.95 17.23
N LEU A 268 11.15 16.74 16.96
CA LEU A 268 10.90 16.02 15.70
C LEU A 268 9.40 15.84 15.41
N ALA A 269 8.58 15.65 16.45
CA ALA A 269 7.13 15.46 16.32
C ALA A 269 6.43 16.64 15.65
N ASP A 270 7.00 17.85 15.74
CA ASP A 270 6.41 19.04 15.10
C ASP A 270 6.47 19.00 13.58
N TYR A 271 7.31 18.15 13.00
CA TYR A 271 7.50 18.02 11.56
C TYR A 271 6.81 16.77 10.98
N VAL A 272 6.04 16.04 11.79
CA VAL A 272 5.42 14.77 11.38
C VAL A 272 4.04 15.01 10.78
N ALA A 273 3.81 14.49 9.58
CA ALA A 273 2.50 14.45 8.96
C ALA A 273 1.74 13.20 9.41
N PHE A 274 0.94 13.32 10.47
CA PHE A 274 0.08 12.23 10.91
C PHE A 274 -1.13 12.06 9.98
N ALA A 275 -1.46 10.81 9.67
CA ALA A 275 -2.71 10.48 9.01
C ALA A 275 -3.89 10.88 9.92
N PRO A 276 -5.04 11.28 9.33
CA PRO A 276 -6.19 11.74 10.10
C PRO A 276 -6.71 10.63 11.03
N GLU A 277 -6.90 10.98 12.30
CA GLU A 277 -7.27 10.00 13.34
C GLU A 277 -8.68 9.44 13.14
N ASP A 278 -9.62 10.28 12.70
CA ASP A 278 -10.98 9.91 12.32
C ASP A 278 -11.03 9.01 11.07
N ARG A 279 -9.90 8.87 10.36
CA ARG A 279 -9.74 8.03 9.16
C ARG A 279 -8.78 6.87 9.36
N ARG A 280 -8.58 6.44 10.62
CA ARG A 280 -7.64 5.36 10.98
C ARG A 280 -7.81 4.08 10.15
N LEU A 281 -9.04 3.69 9.81
CA LEU A 281 -9.31 2.50 8.99
C LEU A 281 -8.60 2.57 7.63
N GLU A 282 -8.67 3.72 6.96
CA GLU A 282 -8.09 3.99 5.65
C GLU A 282 -6.55 3.96 5.67
N PHE A 283 -5.92 3.95 6.85
CA PHE A 283 -4.46 3.88 7.05
C PHE A 283 -4.03 2.72 8.00
N SER A 284 -4.82 1.65 8.12
CA SER A 284 -4.50 0.57 9.09
C SER A 284 -4.01 -0.76 8.48
N TYR A 285 -4.37 -1.04 7.23
CA TYR A 285 -4.10 -2.34 6.59
C TYR A 285 -2.74 -2.37 5.87
N ALA A 286 -2.57 -3.25 4.88
CA ALA A 286 -1.42 -3.15 3.97
C ALA A 286 -1.72 -2.10 2.90
N SER A 287 -2.91 -2.16 2.30
CA SER A 287 -3.49 -1.10 1.49
C SER A 287 -4.99 -1.03 1.71
N GLU A 288 -5.57 0.16 1.52
CA GLU A 288 -7.00 0.40 1.59
C GLU A 288 -7.37 1.57 0.67
N HIS A 289 -8.64 1.64 0.26
CA HIS A 289 -9.18 2.82 -0.39
C HIS A 289 -9.15 4.02 0.53
N VAL A 290 -8.88 5.18 -0.05
CA VAL A 290 -8.89 6.47 0.62
C VAL A 290 -9.97 7.35 -0.01
N THR A 291 -10.86 7.88 0.83
CA THR A 291 -11.95 8.77 0.41
C THR A 291 -11.43 10.16 0.06
N HIS A 292 -12.24 10.99 -0.63
CA HIS A 292 -11.85 12.38 -0.91
C HIS A 292 -11.60 13.17 0.38
N ASP A 293 -12.45 13.01 1.40
CA ASP A 293 -12.30 13.67 2.70
C ASP A 293 -10.99 13.27 3.40
N ALA A 294 -10.69 11.97 3.44
CA ALA A 294 -9.45 11.49 4.04
C ALA A 294 -8.21 11.92 3.25
N ALA A 295 -8.29 11.96 1.91
CA ALA A 295 -7.22 12.47 1.06
C ALA A 295 -6.97 13.96 1.32
N ILE A 296 -8.03 14.76 1.44
CA ILE A 296 -7.96 16.19 1.80
C ILE A 296 -7.29 16.34 3.17
N ALA A 297 -7.78 15.63 4.19
CA ALA A 297 -7.26 15.72 5.54
C ALA A 297 -5.78 15.28 5.62
N GLY A 298 -5.41 14.20 4.93
CA GLY A 298 -4.02 13.75 4.84
C GLY A 298 -3.10 14.77 4.15
N LEU A 299 -3.55 15.40 3.06
CA LEU A 299 -2.81 16.47 2.39
C LEU A 299 -2.66 17.73 3.27
N ILE A 300 -3.68 18.07 4.06
CA ILE A 300 -3.60 19.17 5.04
C ILE A 300 -2.56 18.87 6.11
N SER A 301 -2.51 17.64 6.65
CA SER A 301 -1.46 17.23 7.58
C SER A 301 -0.06 17.35 6.96
N CYS A 302 0.11 16.91 5.70
CA CYS A 302 1.37 17.09 4.97
C CYS A 302 1.74 18.57 4.81
N ARG A 303 0.78 19.43 4.46
CA ARG A 303 0.99 20.87 4.30
C ARG A 303 1.53 21.50 5.58
N VAL A 304 0.88 21.23 6.72
CA VAL A 304 1.29 21.79 8.02
C VAL A 304 2.72 21.36 8.38
N ALA A 305 3.05 20.08 8.20
CA ALA A 305 4.39 19.58 8.47
C ALA A 305 5.45 20.17 7.51
N LEU A 306 5.13 20.32 6.22
CA LEU A 306 6.03 20.93 5.23
C LEU A 306 6.25 22.43 5.46
N GLU A 307 5.21 23.18 5.87
CA GLU A 307 5.33 24.60 6.22
C GLU A 307 6.29 24.84 7.39
N ARG A 308 6.34 23.90 8.34
CA ARG A 308 7.30 23.92 9.44
C ARG A 308 8.70 23.50 8.97
N ALA A 309 8.78 22.43 8.19
CA ALA A 309 10.04 21.85 7.73
C ALA A 309 10.84 22.79 6.81
N ARG A 310 10.18 23.58 5.95
CA ARG A 310 10.84 24.43 4.93
C ARG A 310 11.87 25.42 5.49
N ASN A 311 11.82 25.74 6.78
CA ASN A 311 12.76 26.65 7.44
C ASN A 311 14.01 25.95 7.99
N ILE A 312 14.03 24.61 8.00
CA ILE A 312 15.09 23.82 8.65
C ILE A 312 15.74 22.78 7.72
N VAL A 313 15.18 22.55 6.53
CA VAL A 313 15.72 21.65 5.51
C VAL A 313 15.85 22.33 4.15
N ASP A 314 16.76 21.82 3.31
CA ASP A 314 16.99 22.30 1.94
C ASP A 314 16.11 21.58 0.89
N ASP A 315 15.29 20.62 1.32
CA ASP A 315 14.33 19.92 0.45
C ASP A 315 13.37 20.90 -0.23
N PRO A 316 12.87 20.58 -1.44
CA PRO A 316 12.01 21.47 -2.23
C PRO A 316 10.57 21.54 -1.69
N CYS A 317 10.40 21.91 -0.42
CA CYS A 317 9.13 22.00 0.29
C CYS A 317 8.14 22.91 -0.43
N ASP A 318 8.58 24.04 -1.00
CA ASP A 318 7.71 24.94 -1.75
C ASP A 318 7.13 24.31 -3.03
N LYS A 319 7.83 23.35 -3.65
CA LYS A 319 7.26 22.57 -4.76
C LYS A 319 6.17 21.62 -4.26
N ALA A 320 6.42 20.92 -3.15
CA ALA A 320 5.43 20.05 -2.52
C ALA A 320 4.18 20.83 -2.09
N LEU A 321 4.34 21.99 -1.45
CA LEU A 321 3.23 22.86 -1.02
C LEU A 321 2.37 23.30 -2.21
N ARG A 322 2.99 23.80 -3.30
CA ARG A 322 2.25 24.14 -4.53
C ARG A 322 1.55 22.93 -5.14
N TRP A 323 2.18 21.75 -5.11
CA TRP A 323 1.54 20.52 -5.60
C TRP A 323 0.33 20.15 -4.74
N ILE A 324 0.42 20.26 -3.41
CA ILE A 324 -0.70 20.03 -2.47
C ILE A 324 -1.86 20.98 -2.78
N ASP A 325 -1.61 22.28 -2.94
CA ASP A 325 -2.68 23.27 -3.20
C ASP A 325 -3.44 22.95 -4.50
N ASN A 326 -2.73 22.54 -5.55
CA ASN A 326 -3.33 22.10 -6.81
C ASN A 326 -4.21 20.85 -6.61
N ARG A 327 -3.72 19.85 -5.88
CA ARG A 327 -4.48 18.61 -5.61
C ARG A 327 -5.69 18.86 -4.71
N LEU A 328 -5.56 19.69 -3.68
CA LEU A 328 -6.69 20.09 -2.83
C LEU A 328 -7.77 20.76 -3.68
N SER A 329 -7.39 21.69 -4.56
CA SER A 329 -8.33 22.37 -5.46
C SER A 329 -9.10 21.39 -6.37
N GLU A 330 -8.46 20.31 -6.81
CA GLU A 330 -9.11 19.23 -7.58
C GLU A 330 -10.03 18.37 -6.69
N LEU A 331 -9.55 17.96 -5.51
CA LEU A 331 -10.33 17.14 -4.58
C LEU A 331 -11.59 17.85 -4.08
N TRP A 332 -11.53 19.15 -3.82
CA TRP A 332 -12.72 19.92 -3.43
C TRP A 332 -13.78 19.94 -4.53
N LYS A 333 -13.38 19.91 -5.81
CA LYS A 333 -14.32 19.79 -6.94
C LYS A 333 -14.91 18.38 -7.03
N LEU A 334 -14.09 17.35 -6.83
CA LEU A 334 -14.51 15.95 -6.86
C LEU A 334 -15.43 15.57 -5.69
N ARG A 335 -15.20 16.15 -4.51
CA ARG A 335 -16.04 15.99 -3.32
C ARG A 335 -17.48 16.46 -3.56
N GLY A 336 -17.68 17.46 -4.41
CA GLY A 336 -18.99 18.04 -4.68
C GLY A 336 -19.56 18.86 -3.50
N PRO A 337 -20.75 19.47 -3.69
CA PRO A 337 -21.36 20.37 -2.71
C PRO A 337 -21.99 19.66 -1.50
N TYR A 338 -22.19 18.34 -1.56
CA TYR A 338 -22.78 17.54 -0.49
C TYR A 338 -21.87 16.36 -0.17
N PRO A 339 -21.15 16.39 0.97
CA PRO A 339 -20.31 15.27 1.42
C PRO A 339 -21.10 14.03 1.84
#